data_AF-A0A2N3HVQ5-F1
#
_entry.id   AF-A0A2N3HVQ5-F1
#
_cell.length_a   1.000
_cell.length_b   1.000
_cell.length_c   1.000
_cell.angle_alpha   90.00
_cell.angle_beta   90.00
_cell.angle_gamma   90.00
#
_symmetry.space_group_name_H-M   'P 1'
#
loop_
_entity.id
_entity.type
_entity.pdbx_description
1 polymer ?
#
loop_
_entity_poly.entity_id
_entity_poly.type
_entity_poly.pdbx_seq_one_letter_code
_entity_poly.pdbx_strand_id
1 'polypeptide(L)'
;MLFNHPKFCENADLVSVISQCPFDSPVDNCPFRQYYMLQNEILQIQELLYVPENQLDKMRDFHRECFKKQIHKKKVRLDKDWKYAASILEK
;
A
#
# COMPACT_ATOMS: atom_id res chain seq x y z
N MET A 1 -2.60 -16.34 19.89
CA MET A 1 -1.88 -15.95 18.67
C MET A 1 -2.82 -15.11 17.83
N LEU A 2 -2.57 -13.80 17.73
CA LEU A 2 -3.44 -12.90 16.97
C LEU A 2 -3.54 -13.31 15.50
N PHE A 3 -2.44 -13.78 14.91
CA PHE A 3 -2.38 -14.21 13.50
C PHE A 3 -3.15 -15.50 13.14
N ASN A 4 -3.73 -16.22 14.12
CA ASN A 4 -4.51 -17.43 13.86
C ASN A 4 -6.02 -17.17 13.68
N HIS A 5 -6.46 -15.90 13.64
CA HIS A 5 -7.86 -15.59 13.40
C HIS A 5 -8.21 -15.78 11.91
N PRO A 6 -9.29 -16.52 11.56
CA PRO A 6 -9.65 -16.80 10.16
C PRO A 6 -9.73 -15.55 9.28
N LYS A 7 -10.32 -14.48 9.83
CA LYS A 7 -10.44 -13.18 9.14
C LYS A 7 -9.08 -12.57 8.75
N PHE A 8 -8.00 -12.79 9.52
CA PHE A 8 -6.68 -12.30 9.11
C PHE A 8 -6.06 -13.16 8.01
N CYS A 9 -6.30 -14.47 8.02
CA CYS A 9 -5.85 -15.35 6.94
C CYS A 9 -6.54 -14.99 5.62
N GLU A 10 -7.84 -14.69 5.66
CA GLU A 10 -8.63 -14.27 4.49
C GLU A 10 -8.23 -12.88 3.99
N ASN A 11 -7.79 -11.99 4.89
CA ASN A 11 -7.41 -10.62 4.60
C ASN A 11 -5.89 -10.36 4.67
N ALA A 12 -5.09 -11.41 4.49
CA ALA A 12 -3.63 -11.34 4.63
C ALA A 12 -2.99 -10.29 3.70
N ASP A 13 -3.61 -10.02 2.55
CA ASP A 13 -3.19 -8.98 1.62
C ASP A 13 -3.36 -7.56 2.19
N LEU A 14 -4.43 -7.32 2.95
CA LEU A 14 -4.69 -6.03 3.60
C LEU A 14 -3.89 -5.85 4.89
N VAL A 15 -3.53 -6.93 5.59
CA VAL A 15 -2.70 -6.88 6.81
C VAL A 15 -1.41 -6.11 6.56
N SER A 16 -0.67 -6.47 5.50
CA SER A 16 0.59 -5.80 5.16
C SER A 16 0.40 -4.31 4.82
N VAL A 17 -0.70 -3.98 4.13
CA VAL A 17 -0.99 -2.63 3.65
C VAL A 17 -1.48 -1.72 4.78
N ILE A 18 -2.13 -2.27 5.79
CA ILE A 18 -2.55 -1.56 7.00
C ILE A 18 -1.37 -1.23 7.90
N SER A 19 -0.36 -2.09 7.93
CA SER A 19 0.86 -1.84 8.69
C SER A 19 1.65 -0.65 8.14
N GLN A 20 1.85 -0.61 6.82
CA GLN A 20 2.68 0.40 6.18
C GLN A 20 2.35 0.61 4.69
N CYS A 21 2.63 1.81 4.19
CA CYS A 21 2.61 2.08 2.76
C CYS A 21 3.85 1.49 2.06
N PRO A 22 3.71 0.65 1.01
CA PRO A 22 4.86 0.09 0.25
C PRO A 22 5.70 1.13 -0.52
N PHE A 23 5.21 2.37 -0.60
CA PHE A 23 5.87 3.49 -1.29
C PHE A 23 6.33 4.57 -0.30
N ASP A 24 6.52 4.21 0.97
CA ASP A 24 6.94 5.05 2.10
C ASP A 24 5.92 6.11 2.54
N SER A 25 5.24 6.76 1.59
CA SER A 25 4.27 7.82 1.87
C SER A 25 2.91 7.52 1.21
N PRO A 26 1.82 7.48 2.00
CA PRO A 26 0.48 7.36 1.43
C PRO A 26 0.11 8.60 0.61
N VAL A 27 -0.69 8.38 -0.43
CA VAL A 27 -1.39 9.47 -1.14
C VAL A 27 -2.39 10.15 -0.22
N ASP A 28 -2.75 11.42 -0.50
CA ASP A 28 -3.58 12.22 0.40
C ASP A 28 -4.92 11.57 0.79
N ASN A 29 -5.55 10.86 -0.16
CA ASN A 29 -6.83 10.18 0.02
C ASN A 29 -6.69 8.68 0.31
N CYS A 30 -5.55 8.24 0.87
CA CYS A 30 -5.34 6.83 1.20
C CYS A 30 -6.24 6.41 2.38
N PRO A 31 -7.14 5.42 2.21
CA PRO A 31 -8.02 4.96 3.29
C PRO A 31 -7.26 4.26 4.42
N PHE A 32 -6.01 3.86 4.17
CA PHE A 32 -5.14 3.22 5.16
C PHE A 32 -4.44 4.22 6.10
N ARG A 33 -4.46 5.52 5.76
CA ARG A 33 -3.73 6.57 6.49
C ARG A 33 -4.09 6.64 7.98
N GLN A 34 -5.36 6.40 8.30
CA GLN A 34 -5.85 6.41 9.68
C GLN A 34 -5.21 5.31 10.54
N TYR A 35 -4.86 4.17 9.95
CA TYR A 35 -4.23 3.07 10.68
C TYR A 35 -2.76 3.36 10.92
N TYR A 36 -2.05 3.97 9.97
CA TYR A 36 -0.63 4.32 10.13
C TYR A 36 -0.34 5.27 11.31
N MET A 37 -1.35 6.00 11.80
CA MET A 37 -1.22 6.87 12.97
C MET A 37 -1.19 6.09 14.29
N LEU A 38 -1.68 4.86 14.31
CA LEU A 38 -1.57 3.98 15.47
C LEU A 38 -0.13 3.47 15.52
N GLN A 39 0.67 3.90 16.51
CA GLN A 39 2.10 3.52 16.61
C GLN A 39 2.34 2.04 16.98
N ASN A 40 1.32 1.18 16.88
CA ASN A 40 1.38 -0.22 17.23
C ASN A 40 0.75 -1.06 16.14
N GLU A 41 1.58 -1.82 15.43
CA GLU A 41 1.19 -2.71 14.33
C GLU A 41 0.14 -3.74 14.77
N ILE A 42 0.21 -4.25 16.00
CA ILE A 42 -0.78 -5.20 16.50
C ILE A 42 -2.16 -4.53 16.59
N LEU A 43 -2.22 -3.28 17.05
CA LEU A 43 -3.47 -2.53 17.12
C LEU A 43 -3.99 -2.20 15.72
N GLN A 44 -3.11 -1.82 14.79
CA GLN A 44 -3.49 -1.60 13.39
C GLN A 44 -4.14 -2.82 12.76
N ILE A 45 -3.54 -3.99 12.95
CA ILE A 45 -4.07 -5.24 12.41
C ILE A 45 -5.37 -5.62 13.11
N GLN A 46 -5.51 -5.38 14.42
CA GLN A 46 -6.76 -5.64 15.14
C GLN A 46 -7.95 -4.86 14.59
N GLU A 47 -7.74 -3.66 14.06
CA GLU A 47 -8.81 -2.87 13.46
C GLU A 47 -9.50 -3.60 12.29
N LEU A 48 -8.78 -4.43 11.53
CA LEU A 48 -9.37 -5.26 10.45
C LEU A 48 -10.52 -6.12 10.94
N LEU A 49 -10.51 -6.57 12.20
CA LEU A 49 -11.57 -7.40 12.74
C LEU A 49 -12.91 -6.65 12.76
N TYR A 50 -12.86 -5.34 13.01
CA TYR A 50 -14.03 -4.47 13.15
C TYR A 50 -14.46 -3.82 11.83
N VAL A 51 -13.60 -3.79 10.81
CA VAL A 51 -13.98 -3.28 9.50
C VAL A 51 -14.92 -4.28 8.80
N PRO A 52 -16.08 -3.81 8.28
CA PRO A 52 -16.98 -4.63 7.48
C PRO A 52 -16.35 -5.12 6.17
N GLU A 53 -16.69 -6.33 5.72
CA GLU A 53 -16.11 -6.93 4.49
C GLU A 53 -16.28 -6.05 3.24
N ASN A 54 -17.45 -5.42 3.07
CA ASN A 54 -17.69 -4.51 1.94
C ASN A 54 -16.77 -3.29 1.93
N GLN A 55 -16.26 -2.87 3.08
CA GLN A 55 -15.30 -1.79 3.22
C GLN A 55 -13.88 -2.30 2.99
N LEU A 56 -13.56 -3.52 3.47
CA LEU A 56 -12.29 -4.19 3.17
C LEU A 56 -12.11 -4.37 1.66
N ASP A 57 -13.16 -4.77 0.94
CA ASP A 57 -13.10 -4.93 -0.52
C ASP A 57 -12.86 -3.60 -1.25
N LYS A 58 -13.53 -2.52 -0.82
CA LYS A 58 -13.26 -1.17 -1.35
C LYS A 58 -11.82 -0.72 -1.10
N MET A 59 -11.29 -1.04 0.08
CA MET A 59 -9.89 -0.74 0.43
C MET A 59 -8.92 -1.55 -0.43
N ARG A 60 -9.23 -2.83 -0.69
CA ARG A 60 -8.50 -3.72 -1.61
C ARG A 60 -8.46 -3.15 -3.02
N ASP A 61 -9.60 -2.77 -3.57
CA ASP A 61 -9.72 -2.20 -4.92
C ASP A 61 -8.95 -0.89 -5.05
N PHE A 62 -9.10 0.01 -4.07
CA PHE A 62 -8.33 1.23 -4.02
C PHE A 62 -6.82 0.95 -4.00
N HIS A 63 -6.37 0.02 -3.15
CA HIS A 63 -4.95 -0.31 -3.04
C HIS A 63 -4.40 -0.83 -4.36
N ARG A 64 -5.11 -1.74 -5.03
CA ARG A 64 -4.72 -2.29 -6.34
C ARG A 64 -4.58 -1.19 -7.39
N GLU A 65 -5.51 -0.25 -7.46
CA GLU A 65 -5.41 0.88 -8.39
C GLU A 65 -4.26 1.83 -8.04
N CYS A 66 -4.10 2.15 -6.76
CA CYS A 66 -3.02 3.01 -6.27
C CYS A 66 -1.66 2.40 -6.63
N PHE A 67 -1.48 1.10 -6.38
CA PHE A 67 -0.26 0.37 -6.67
C PHE A 67 0.09 0.40 -8.17
N LYS A 68 -0.89 0.14 -9.06
CA LYS A 68 -0.71 0.24 -10.51
C LYS A 68 -0.25 1.63 -10.94
N LYS A 69 -0.88 2.69 -10.41
CA LYS A 69 -0.52 4.08 -10.71
C LYS A 69 0.90 4.42 -10.23
N GLN A 70 1.28 3.97 -9.04
CA GLN A 70 2.61 4.23 -8.48
C GLN A 70 3.73 3.49 -9.23
N ILE A 71 3.51 2.22 -9.60
CA ILE A 71 4.45 1.47 -10.44
C ILE A 71 4.64 2.17 -11.78
N HIS A 72 3.55 2.58 -12.44
CA HIS A 72 3.65 3.27 -13.72
C HIS A 72 4.44 4.58 -13.60
N LYS A 73 4.18 5.38 -12.56
CA LYS A 73 4.95 6.61 -12.28
C LYS A 73 6.44 6.32 -12.08
N LYS A 74 6.79 5.30 -11.29
CA LYS A 74 8.19 4.89 -11.08
C LYS A 74 8.85 4.47 -12.39
N LYS A 75 8.17 3.67 -13.21
CA LYS A 75 8.69 3.23 -14.52
C LYS A 75 8.94 4.42 -15.46
N VAL A 76 7.96 5.33 -15.60
CA VAL A 76 8.10 6.53 -16.44
C VAL A 76 9.26 7.41 -15.98
N ARG A 77 9.47 7.53 -14.66
CA ARG A 77 10.61 8.28 -14.11
C ARG A 77 11.94 7.61 -14.47
N LEU A 78 12.06 6.30 -14.24
CA LEU A 78 13.26 5.54 -14.56
C LEU A 78 13.61 5.63 -16.06
N ASP A 79 12.61 5.54 -16.94
CA ASP A 79 12.82 5.68 -18.39
C ASP A 79 13.35 7.06 -18.78
N LYS A 80 12.89 8.13 -18.10
CA LYS A 80 13.41 9.50 -18.32
C LYS A 80 14.83 9.65 -17.81
N ASP A 81 15.10 9.16 -16.61
CA ASP A 81 16.42 9.23 -15.98
C ASP A 81 17.47 8.47 -16.83
N TRP A 82 17.10 7.29 -17.36
CA TRP A 82 17.94 6.54 -18.29
C TRP A 82 18.23 7.30 -19.59
N LYS A 83 17.20 7.87 -20.23
CA LYS A 83 17.37 8.66 -21.46
C LYS A 83 18.29 9.86 -21.26
N TYR A 84 18.16 10.54 -20.13
CA TYR A 84 19.04 11.65 -19.76
C TYR A 84 20.48 11.18 -19.59
N ALA A 85 20.72 10.09 -18.83
CA ALA A 85 22.06 9.53 -18.64
C ALA A 85 22.71 9.10 -19.96
N ALA A 86 21.97 8.43 -20.84
CA ALA A 86 22.45 8.04 -22.17
C ALA A 86 22.87 9.26 -23.01
N SER A 87 22.09 10.36 -22.97
CA SER A 87 22.42 11.59 -23.71
C SER A 87 23.70 12.31 -23.23
N ILE A 88 24.15 12.02 -22.00
CA ILE A 88 25.42 12.54 -21.46
C ILE A 88 26.58 11.65 -21.91
N LEU A 89 26.39 10.33 -21.98
CA LEU A 89 27.43 9.37 -22.36
C LEU A 89 27.75 9.35 -23.86
N GLU A 90 26.84 9.86 -24.69
CA GLU A 90 27.02 10.01 -26.14
C GLU A 90 27.71 11.34 -26.55
N LYS A 91 28.20 12.13 -25.58
CA LYS A 91 28.98 13.37 -25.78
C LYS A 91 30.42 13.19 -25.35
#